data_AF-A0A356ECY2-F1
#
_entry.id   AF-A0A356ECY2-F1
#
_cell.length_a   1.000
_cell.length_b   1.000
_cell.length_c   1.000
_cell.angle_alpha   90.00
_cell.angle_beta   90.00
_cell.angle_gamma   90.00
#
_symmetry.space_group_name_H-M   'P 1'
#
loop_
_entity.id
_entity.type
_entity.pdbx_description
1 polymer ?
#
loop_
_entity_poly.entity_id
_entity_poly.type
_entity_poly.pdbx_seq_one_letter_code
_entity_poly.pdbx_strand_id
1 'polypeptide(L)' 'MTTFPDKAPNCLACRHFKVSWDAAFPRSCRQFGIKSRQLPSIEVFRATGQHCPVFERNPAYRET' A
#
# COMPACT_ATOMS: atom_id res chain seq x y z
N MET A 1 3.42 -10.89 16.70
CA MET A 1 3.26 -11.92 15.64
C MET A 1 2.96 -11.17 14.36
N THR A 2 3.94 -11.01 13.48
CA THR A 2 3.77 -10.18 12.27
C THR A 2 3.13 -11.05 11.19
N THR A 3 1.80 -10.94 11.06
CA THR A 3 1.02 -11.69 10.05
C THR A 3 1.14 -10.97 8.72
N PHE A 4 2.16 -11.30 7.93
CA PHE A 4 2.26 -10.87 6.55
C PHE A 4 1.23 -11.64 5.71
N PRO A 5 0.47 -11.00 4.82
CA PRO A 5 -0.44 -11.73 3.94
C PRO A 5 0.36 -12.59 2.95
N ASP A 6 -0.12 -13.80 2.65
CA ASP A 6 0.52 -14.74 1.71
C ASP A 6 0.52 -14.21 0.26
N LYS A 7 -0.41 -13.29 -0.06
CA LYS A 7 -0.60 -12.69 -1.39
C LYS A 7 -0.35 -11.20 -1.39
N ALA A 8 0.16 -10.68 -2.51
CA ALA A 8 0.32 -9.25 -2.76
C ALA A 8 -1.01 -8.49 -2.59
N PRO A 9 -1.13 -7.58 -1.60
CA PRO A 9 -2.38 -6.88 -1.35
C PRO A 9 -2.60 -5.75 -2.36
N ASN A 10 -3.87 -5.53 -2.73
CA ASN A 10 -4.24 -4.42 -3.60
C ASN A 10 -4.18 -3.09 -2.84
N CYS A 11 -3.11 -2.33 -3.03
CA CYS A 11 -2.93 -1.02 -2.41
C CYS A 11 -4.08 -0.05 -2.68
N LEU A 12 -4.76 -0.14 -3.83
CA LEU A 12 -5.89 0.73 -4.14
C LEU A 12 -7.10 0.46 -3.25
N ALA A 13 -7.24 -0.78 -2.78
CA ALA A 13 -8.24 -1.19 -1.81
C ALA A 13 -7.83 -0.91 -0.35
N CYS A 14 -6.63 -0.38 -0.10
CA CYS A 14 -6.13 -0.13 1.24
C CYS A 14 -6.64 1.21 1.78
N ARG A 15 -7.10 1.25 3.03
CA ARG A 15 -7.51 2.50 3.70
C ARG A 15 -6.36 3.51 3.87
N HIS A 16 -5.12 3.03 3.91
CA HIS A 16 -3.94 3.86 4.14
C HIS A 16 -3.35 4.44 2.85
N PHE A 17 -3.84 3.99 1.70
CA PHE A 17 -3.42 4.50 0.41
C PHE A 17 -4.01 5.90 0.18
N LYS A 18 -3.17 6.83 -0.24
CA LYS A 18 -3.58 8.19 -0.59
C LYS A 18 -2.84 8.68 -1.82
N VAL A 19 -3.51 9.47 -2.64
CA VAL A 19 -2.89 10.18 -3.75
C VAL A 19 -2.17 11.41 -3.20
N SER A 20 -0.87 11.54 -3.46
CA SER A 20 -0.03 12.60 -2.87
C SER A 20 -0.06 13.92 -3.64
N TRP A 21 -0.79 14.00 -4.76
CA TRP A 21 -0.84 15.16 -5.68
C TRP A 21 0.52 15.64 -6.18
N ASP A 22 1.59 14.90 -5.89
CA ASP A 22 2.94 15.15 -6.31
C ASP A 22 3.13 14.53 -7.69
N ALA A 23 3.52 15.33 -8.68
CA ALA A 23 3.67 14.89 -10.06
C ALA A 23 4.75 13.81 -10.21
N ALA A 24 5.81 13.88 -9.41
CA ALA A 24 6.87 12.88 -9.40
C ALA A 24 6.43 11.60 -8.68
N PHE A 25 5.62 11.71 -7.61
CA PHE A 25 5.19 10.59 -6.79
C PHE A 25 3.68 10.66 -6.50
N PRO A 26 2.82 10.23 -7.44
CA PRO A 26 1.36 10.36 -7.28
C PRO A 26 0.78 9.41 -6.24
N ARG A 27 1.49 8.33 -5.89
CA ARG A 27 1.00 7.30 -4.96
C ARG A 27 1.73 7.42 -3.63
N SER A 28 1.00 7.36 -2.53
CA SER A 28 1.63 7.35 -1.21
C SER A 28 0.88 6.47 -0.21
N CYS A 29 1.63 5.95 0.77
CA CYS A 29 1.08 5.25 1.91
C CYS A 29 1.15 6.15 3.13
N ARG A 30 0.02 6.33 3.83
CA ARG A 30 -0.03 7.09 5.09
C ARG A 30 0.69 6.37 6.22
N GLN A 31 0.58 5.04 6.29
CA GLN A 31 1.10 4.26 7.41
C GLN A 31 2.63 4.20 7.43
N PHE A 32 3.25 4.02 6.27
CA PHE A 32 4.72 3.98 6.14
C PHE A 32 5.34 5.34 5.81
N GLY A 33 4.54 6.37 5.53
CA GLY A 33 5.06 7.69 5.13
C GLY A 33 5.72 7.74 3.75
N ILE A 34 5.69 6.65 2.98
CA ILE A 34 6.35 6.57 1.67
C ILE A 34 5.52 7.23 0.56
N LYS A 35 6.20 7.90 -0.37
CA LYS A 35 5.67 8.37 -1.66
C LYS A 35 6.42 7.65 -2.77
N SER A 36 5.73 7.13 -3.77
CA SER A 36 6.34 6.40 -4.87
C SER A 36 5.56 6.61 -6.19
N ARG A 37 6.24 6.35 -7.30
CA ARG A 37 5.60 6.20 -8.61
C ARG A 37 4.86 4.88 -8.71
N GLN A 38 5.39 3.85 -8.07
CA GLN A 38 4.79 2.52 -8.05
C GLN A 38 3.82 2.40 -6.87
N LEU A 39 3.09 1.28 -6.80
CA LEU A 39 2.24 1.02 -5.64
C LEU A 39 3.12 0.93 -4.37
N PRO A 40 2.71 1.56 -3.26
CA PRO A 40 3.53 1.58 -2.06
C PRO A 40 3.80 0.16 -1.50
N SER A 41 2.91 -0.82 -1.69
CA SER A 41 3.21 -2.21 -1.27
C SER A 41 4.36 -2.83 -2.05
N ILE A 42 4.67 -2.37 -3.26
CA ILE A 42 5.83 -2.87 -4.02
C ILE A 42 7.11 -2.35 -3.36
N GLU A 43 7.14 -1.08 -2.96
CA GLU A 43 8.28 -0.54 -2.22
C GLU A 43 8.46 -1.19 -0.86
N VAL A 44 7.35 -1.41 -0.13
CA VAL A 44 7.40 -2.17 1.13
C VAL A 44 7.97 -3.56 0.88
N PHE A 45 7.48 -4.28 -0.13
CA PHE A 45 7.98 -5.60 -0.48
C PHE A 45 9.47 -5.60 -0.89
N ARG A 46 9.93 -4.59 -1.61
CA ARG A 46 11.35 -4.45 -1.97
C ARG A 46 12.23 -4.18 -0.75
N ALA A 47 11.73 -3.41 0.21
CA ALA A 47 12.47 -3.07 1.41
C ALA A 47 12.48 -4.21 2.44
N THR A 48 11.37 -4.94 2.60
CA THR A 48 11.23 -5.98 3.64
C THR A 48 11.30 -7.41 3.12
N GLY A 49 11.18 -7.63 1.81
CA GLY A 49 11.02 -8.95 1.22
C GLY A 49 9.65 -9.60 1.49
N GLN A 50 8.71 -8.88 2.13
CA GLN A 50 7.45 -9.42 2.62
C GLN A 50 6.27 -8.54 2.19
N HIS A 51 5.11 -9.16 1.96
CA HIS A 51 3.90 -8.42 1.62
C HIS A 51 3.46 -7.49 2.76
N CYS A 52 2.78 -6.39 2.42
CA CYS A 52 2.47 -5.32 3.37
C CYS A 52 1.77 -5.84 4.66
N PRO A 53 2.42 -5.79 5.86
CA PRO A 53 1.85 -6.31 7.11
C PRO A 53 0.73 -5.42 7.68
N VAL A 54 0.70 -4.15 7.28
CA VAL A 54 -0.27 -3.15 7.73
C VAL A 54 -1.36 -2.90 6.69
N PHE A 55 -1.55 -3.85 5.77
CA PHE A 55 -2.62 -3.75 4.81
C PHE A 55 -3.97 -3.87 5.52
N GLU A 56 -4.80 -2.83 5.40
CA GLU A 56 -6.17 -2.85 5.89
C GLU A 56 -7.12 -2.50 4.74
N ARG A 57 -7.97 -3.46 4.37
CA ARG A 57 -8.97 -3.30 3.31
C ARG A 57 -9.97 -2.23 3.71
N ASN A 58 -10.19 -1.24 2.84
CA ASN A 58 -11.24 -0.26 3.03
C ASN A 58 -12.62 -0.94 2.86
N PRO A 59 -13.50 -0.93 3.87
CA PRO A 59 -14.81 -1.57 3.78
C PRO A 59 -15.72 -0.96 2.70
N ALA A 60 -15.45 0.28 2.29
CA ALA A 60 -16.18 0.95 1.21
C ALA A 60 -15.61 0.63 -0.20
N TYR A 61 -14.49 -0.08 -0.31
CA TYR A 61 -13.92 -0.44 -1.61
C TYR A 61 -14.78 -1.51 -2.28
N ARG A 62 -15.49 -1.13 -3.34
CA ARG A 62 -16.26 -2.07 -4.17
C ARG A 62 -15.34 -2.60 -5.27
N GLU A 63 -15.14 -3.91 -5.26
CA GLU A 63 -14.55 -4.66 -6.36
C GLU A 63 -15.67 -4.87 -7.40
N THR A 64 -15.79 -3.93 -8.34
CA THR A 64 -16.66 -4.06 -9.52
C THR A 64 -15.99 -4.84 -10.62
#